data_AF-A0A958HUZ3-F1
#
_entry.id   AF-A0A958HUZ3-F1
#
_cell.length_a   1.000
_cell.length_b   1.000
_cell.length_c   1.000
_cell.angle_alpha   90.00
_cell.angle_beta   90.00
_cell.angle_gamma   90.00
#
_symmetry.space_group_name_H-M   'P 1'
#
loop_
_entity.id
_entity.type
_entity.pdbx_description
1 polymer ?
#
loop_
_entity_poly.entity_id
_entity_poly.type
_entity_poly.pdbx_seq_one_letter_code
_entity_poly.pdbx_strand_id
1 'polypeptide(L)' 'NLNVVANLSDTITVLTRGQVLAEGDYATVSNNPEVRQAYMGAGDA' A
#
# COMPACT_ATOMS: atom_id res chain seq x y z
N ASN A 1 -1.88 -2.05 -10.90
CA ASN A 1 -1.76 -3.47 -10.47
C ASN A 1 -2.23 -3.75 -9.03
N LEU A 2 -2.82 -2.77 -8.31
CA LEU A 2 -3.27 -2.96 -6.92
C LEU A 2 -4.68 -3.58 -6.78
N ASN A 3 -5.49 -3.57 -7.84
CA ASN A 3 -6.88 -4.04 -7.81
C ASN A 3 -6.99 -5.58 -7.63
N VAL A 4 -5.96 -6.33 -8.05
CA VAL A 4 -5.90 -7.79 -7.87
C VAL A 4 -5.60 -8.17 -6.42
N VAL A 5 -4.75 -7.39 -5.74
CA VAL A 5 -4.38 -7.62 -4.33
C VAL A 5 -5.56 -7.39 -3.40
N ALA A 6 -6.42 -6.41 -3.73
CA ALA A 6 -7.62 -6.08 -2.95
C ALA A 6 -8.66 -7.21 -2.90
N ASN A 7 -8.70 -8.10 -3.89
CA ASN A 7 -9.66 -9.21 -3.93
C ASN A 7 -9.16 -10.49 -3.26
N LEU A 8 -7.87 -10.56 -2.88
CA LEU A 8 -7.25 -11.79 -2.36
C LEU A 8 -6.95 -11.72 -0.86
N SER A 9 -7.05 -10.55 -0.22
CA SER A 9 -6.59 -10.36 1.16
C SER A 9 -7.52 -9.44 1.95
N ASP A 10 -7.98 -9.91 3.11
CA ASP A 10 -8.76 -9.12 4.06
C ASP A 10 -7.92 -8.00 4.70
N THR A 11 -6.60 -8.19 4.75
CA THR A 11 -5.64 -7.25 5.35
C THR A 11 -4.39 -7.16 4.48
N ILE A 12 -3.98 -5.94 4.21
CA ILE A 12 -2.80 -5.57 3.43
C ILE A 12 -1.83 -4.87 4.37
N THR A 13 -0.58 -5.35 4.41
CA THR A 13 0.51 -4.69 5.14
C THR A 13 1.48 -4.07 4.14
N VAL A 14 1.72 -2.76 4.28
CA VAL A 14 2.70 -2.01 3.48
C VAL A 14 3.96 -1.82 4.30
N LEU A 15 5.09 -2.23 3.74
CA LEU A 15 6.41 -2.11 4.36
C LEU A 15 7.25 -1.05 3.64
N THR A 16 7.92 -0.19 4.40
CA THR A 16 8.95 0.73 3.89
C THR A 16 10.17 0.70 4.79
N ARG A 17 11.37 0.58 4.20
CA ARG A 17 12.65 0.57 4.92
C ARG A 17 12.69 -0.40 6.13
N GLY A 18 12.05 -1.57 5.99
CA GLY A 18 12.00 -2.60 7.04
C GLY A 18 11.00 -2.32 8.18
N GLN A 19 10.13 -1.32 8.04
CA GLN A 19 9.10 -0.97 9.01
C GLN A 19 7.71 -0.99 8.38
N VAL A 20 6.68 -1.28 9.18
CA VAL A 20 5.28 -1.18 8.74
C VAL A 20 4.92 0.29 8.58
N LEU A 21 4.50 0.65 7.36
CA LEU A 21 4.00 1.98 7.01
C LEU A 21 2.49 2.07 7.22
N ALA A 22 1.76 1.04 6.80
CA ALA A 22 0.31 0.97 6.93
C ALA A 22 -0.14 -0.50 6.97
N GLU A 23 -1.22 -0.78 7.69
CA GLU A 23 -1.87 -2.09 7.72
C GLU A 23 -3.39 -1.90 7.76
N GLY A 24 -4.12 -2.69 6.99
CA GLY A 24 -5.58 -2.66 6.96
C GLY A 24 -6.15 -3.13 5.64
N ASP A 25 -7.45 -2.93 5.44
CA ASP A 25 -8.08 -3.23 4.17
C ASP A 25 -7.54 -2.34 3.03
N TYR A 26 -7.89 -2.69 1.79
CA TYR A 26 -7.48 -1.92 0.62
C TYR A 26 -7.91 -0.46 0.69
N ALA A 27 -9.13 -0.16 1.15
CA ALA A 27 -9.65 1.20 1.20
C ALA A 27 -8.83 2.07 2.18
N THR A 28 -8.46 1.51 3.32
CA THR A 28 -7.65 2.17 4.35
C THR A 28 -6.24 2.42 3.83
N VAL A 29 -5.61 1.39 3.27
CA VAL A 29 -4.22 1.46 2.79
C VAL A 29 -4.09 2.36 1.55
N SER A 30 -5.02 2.27 0.60
CA SER A 30 -4.99 3.05 -0.64
C SER A 30 -5.29 4.55 -0.44
N ASN A 31 -6.02 4.90 0.62
CA ASN A 31 -6.25 6.28 1.03
C ASN A 31 -5.14 6.84 1.93
N ASN A 32 -4.21 6.00 2.40
CA ASN A 32 -3.09 6.47 3.21
C ASN A 32 -2.15 7.35 2.32
N PRO A 33 -1.96 8.63 2.67
CA PRO A 33 -1.17 9.55 1.86
C PRO A 33 0.31 9.13 1.76
N GLU A 34 0.87 8.51 2.80
CA GLU A 34 2.25 8.01 2.79
C GLU A 34 2.40 6.80 1.87
N VAL A 35 1.41 5.92 1.84
CA VAL A 35 1.37 4.78 0.90
C VAL A 35 1.28 5.29 -0.53
N ARG A 36 0.43 6.28 -0.79
CA ARG A 36 0.30 6.90 -2.12
C ARG A 36 1.60 7.58 -2.55
N GLN A 37 2.25 8.30 -1.64
CA GLN A 37 3.53 8.96 -1.91
C GLN A 37 4.64 7.93 -2.21
N ALA A 38 4.69 6.84 -1.44
CA ALA A 38 5.63 5.74 -1.68
C ALA A 38 5.39 5.07 -3.06
N TYR A 39 4.14 4.91 -3.47
CA TYR A 39 3.79 4.33 -4.78
C TYR A 39 4.01 5.30 -5.96
N MET A 40 3.76 6.59 -5.77
CA MET A 40 3.99 7.60 -6.81
C MET A 40 5.47 7.91 -7.02
N GLY A 41 6.29 7.85 -5.96
CA GLY A 41 7.74 8.08 -6.05
C GLY A 41 8.56 6.86 -6.46
N ALA A 42 7.99 5.65 -6.45
CA ALA A 42 8.67 4.42 -6.84
C ALA A 42 8.45 4.03 -8.31
N GLY A 43 7.72 4.84 -9.08
CA GLY A 43 7.43 4.60 -10.51
C GLY A 43 8.45 5.20 -11.49
N ASP A 44 9.41 5.99 -11.01
CA ASP A 44 10.46 6.61 -11.83
C ASP A 44 11.83 5.98 -11.51
N ALA A 45 12.11 4.81 -12.11
CA ALA A 45 13.44 4.26 -12.34
C ALA A 45 13.43 3.31 -13.53
#